data_AF-A0A9N9K9I4-F1
#
_entry.id   AF-A0A9N9K9I4-F1
#
_cell.length_a   1.000
_cell.length_b   1.000
_cell.length_c   1.000
_cell.angle_alpha   90.00
_cell.angle_beta   90.00
_cell.angle_gamma   90.00
#
_symmetry.space_group_name_H-M   'P 1'
#
loop_
_entity.id
_entity.type
_entity.pdbx_description
1 polymer ?
#
loop_
_entity_poly.entity_id
_entity_poly.type
_entity_poly.pdbx_seq_one_letter_code
_entity_poly.pdbx_strand_id
1 'polypeptide(L)'
;MLMDQNLMSTKFFMETMRKEGYFKEENKEEICKNYKQWEGLLREALIILWNTPIEEVIKRLRFRGRPGEENIKYFQTLAEIYQENAIKIYLNVKVIIKEILIPKEEIKCFITNIINKKKIYS
;
A
#
# COMPACT_ATOMS: atom_id res chain seq x y z
N MET A 1 5.06 9.16 15.12
CA MET A 1 5.29 9.75 13.79
C MET A 1 4.30 9.15 12.81
N LEU A 2 3.61 9.97 12.02
CA LEU A 2 2.73 9.52 10.93
C LEU A 2 3.46 9.77 9.62
N MET A 3 3.45 8.80 8.70
CA MET A 3 4.12 8.89 7.41
C MET A 3 3.19 8.33 6.34
N ASP A 4 3.02 9.09 5.26
CA ASP A 4 2.38 8.58 4.05
C ASP A 4 3.43 7.83 3.23
N GLN A 5 3.20 6.54 3.01
CA GLN A 5 4.10 5.59 2.33
C GLN A 5 5.51 5.50 2.94
N ASN A 6 5.81 4.37 3.58
CA ASN A 6 7.14 4.13 4.13
C ASN A 6 8.10 3.51 3.09
N LEU A 7 9.35 3.26 3.49
CA LEU A 7 10.39 2.68 2.63
C LEU A 7 10.00 1.32 1.98
N MET A 8 9.20 0.50 2.66
CA MET A 8 8.72 -0.77 2.08
C MET A 8 7.64 -0.53 1.02
N SER A 9 6.85 0.54 1.14
CA SER A 9 5.94 1.01 0.09
C SER A 9 6.71 1.27 -1.23
N THR A 10 7.89 1.88 -1.14
CA THR A 10 8.79 2.08 -2.29
C THR A 10 9.23 0.76 -2.90
N LYS A 11 9.58 -0.24 -2.07
CA LYS A 11 9.89 -1.60 -2.56
C LYS A 11 8.71 -2.22 -3.31
N PHE A 12 7.48 -2.04 -2.82
CA PHE A 12 6.29 -2.60 -3.49
C PHE A 12 6.01 -1.90 -4.82
N PHE A 13 6.17 -0.58 -4.88
CA PHE A 13 6.12 0.16 -6.12
C PHE A 13 7.15 -0.36 -7.12
N MET A 14 8.38 -0.60 -6.66
CA MET A 14 9.42 -1.17 -7.50
C MET A 14 9.09 -2.58 -8.00
N GLU A 15 8.57 -3.47 -7.15
CA GLU A 15 8.12 -4.80 -7.61
C GLU A 15 7.05 -4.69 -8.69
N THR A 16 6.16 -3.70 -8.57
CA THR A 16 5.10 -3.46 -9.57
C THR A 16 5.72 -3.10 -10.91
N MET A 17 6.66 -2.15 -10.89
CA MET A 17 7.35 -1.72 -12.09
C MET A 17 8.18 -2.85 -12.73
N ARG A 18 8.78 -3.73 -11.92
CA ARG A 18 9.45 -4.94 -12.40
C ARG A 18 8.48 -5.92 -13.05
N LYS A 19 7.35 -6.22 -12.40
CA LYS A 19 6.32 -7.16 -12.93
C LYS A 19 5.72 -6.67 -14.25
N GLU A 20 5.53 -5.36 -14.40
CA GLU A 20 5.06 -4.76 -15.66
C GLU A 20 6.17 -4.56 -16.70
N GLY A 21 7.43 -4.93 -16.40
CA GLY A 21 8.53 -4.92 -17.36
C GLY A 21 9.22 -3.58 -17.56
N TYR A 22 9.00 -2.59 -16.68
CA TYR A 22 9.64 -1.28 -16.79
C TYR A 22 11.14 -1.29 -16.44
N PHE A 23 11.62 -2.30 -15.70
CA PHE A 23 13.06 -2.48 -15.45
C PHE A 23 13.44 -3.93 -15.12
N LYS A 24 14.74 -4.24 -15.27
CA LYS A 24 15.34 -5.58 -15.08
C LYS A 24 15.61 -5.91 -13.61
N GLU A 25 15.74 -7.21 -13.31
CA GLU A 25 16.01 -7.75 -11.96
C GLU A 25 17.27 -7.15 -11.31
N GLU A 26 18.34 -6.97 -12.08
CA GLU A 26 19.63 -6.41 -11.62
C GLU A 26 19.48 -5.02 -10.98
N ASN A 27 18.60 -4.18 -11.54
CA ASN A 27 18.36 -2.83 -11.02
C ASN A 27 17.72 -2.86 -9.62
N LYS A 28 16.91 -3.88 -9.32
CA LYS A 28 16.21 -3.99 -8.04
C LYS A 28 17.16 -4.30 -6.89
N GLU A 29 18.12 -5.20 -7.09
CA GLU A 29 19.09 -5.58 -6.05
C GLU A 29 19.96 -4.38 -5.65
N GLU A 30 20.42 -3.62 -6.64
CA GLU A 30 21.24 -2.44 -6.42
C GLU A 30 20.48 -1.36 -5.62
N ILE A 31 19.24 -1.05 -6.02
CA ILE A 31 18.42 -0.05 -5.34
C ILE A 31 18.03 -0.51 -3.93
N CYS A 32 17.79 -1.81 -3.71
CA CYS A 32 17.38 -2.35 -2.41
C CYS A 32 18.54 -2.65 -1.45
N LYS A 33 19.80 -2.55 -1.89
CA LYS A 33 20.99 -2.93 -1.12
C LYS A 33 21.02 -2.32 0.29
N ASN A 34 20.62 -1.06 0.40
CA ASN A 34 20.66 -0.29 1.66
C ASN A 34 19.39 -0.41 2.51
N TYR A 35 18.39 -1.20 2.07
CA TYR A 35 17.08 -1.24 2.73
C TYR A 35 17.06 -2.27 3.87
N LYS A 36 17.96 -3.28 3.84
CA LYS A 36 18.05 -4.37 4.84
C LYS A 36 18.13 -3.87 6.28
N GLN A 37 18.92 -2.82 6.50
CA GLN A 37 19.12 -2.23 7.84
C GLN A 37 17.84 -1.63 8.44
N TRP A 38 16.84 -1.30 7.61
CA TRP A 38 15.58 -0.69 8.03
C TRP A 38 14.42 -1.69 8.13
N GLU A 39 14.60 -2.94 7.68
CA GLU A 39 13.49 -3.91 7.59
C GLU A 39 12.93 -4.28 8.96
N GLY A 40 13.80 -4.49 9.96
CA GLY A 40 13.37 -4.81 11.32
C GLY A 40 12.52 -3.69 11.94
N LEU A 41 12.99 -2.44 11.84
CA LEU A 41 12.27 -1.26 12.35
C LEU A 41 10.90 -1.07 11.68
N LEU A 42 10.84 -1.27 10.36
CA LEU A 42 9.60 -1.06 9.61
C LEU A 42 8.58 -2.17 9.84
N ARG A 43 9.02 -3.40 10.13
CA ARG A 43 8.16 -4.57 10.37
C ARG A 43 7.23 -4.41 11.58
N GLU A 44 7.68 -3.69 12.61
CA GLU A 44 6.89 -3.45 13.83
C GLU A 44 5.86 -2.32 13.67
N ALA A 45 5.98 -1.50 12.62
CA ALA A 45 5.11 -0.37 12.39
C ALA A 45 3.65 -0.79 12.25
N LEU A 46 2.75 0.04 12.80
CA LEU A 46 1.33 -0.06 12.51
C LEU A 46 1.07 0.44 11.10
N ILE A 47 0.59 -0.46 10.24
CA ILE A 47 0.24 -0.14 8.86
C ILE A 47 -1.26 -0.09 8.71
N ILE A 48 -1.73 1.04 8.17
CA ILE A 48 -3.09 1.20 7.71
C ILE A 48 -3.08 0.96 6.20
N LEU A 49 -3.54 -0.22 5.78
CA LEU A 49 -3.64 -0.56 4.36
C LEU A 49 -5.03 -0.17 3.86
N TRP A 50 -5.09 0.88 3.04
CA TRP A 50 -6.34 1.29 2.41
C TRP A 50 -6.60 0.49 1.14
N ASN A 51 -7.51 -0.46 1.22
CA ASN A 51 -7.83 -1.35 0.12
C ASN A 51 -9.01 -0.79 -0.70
N THR A 52 -8.70 0.04 -1.70
CA THR A 52 -9.72 0.61 -2.60
C THR A 52 -10.12 -0.45 -3.64
N PRO A 53 -11.42 -0.72 -3.84
CA PRO A 53 -11.89 -1.59 -4.92
C PRO A 53 -11.39 -1.13 -6.29
N ILE A 54 -11.07 -2.06 -7.18
CA ILE A 54 -10.47 -1.72 -8.48
C ILE A 54 -11.45 -0.94 -9.36
N GLU A 55 -12.74 -1.19 -9.23
CA GLU A 55 -13.82 -0.50 -9.95
C GLU A 55 -13.80 1.01 -9.65
N GLU A 56 -13.55 1.36 -8.40
CA GLU A 56 -13.43 2.75 -7.94
C GLU A 56 -12.11 3.39 -8.44
N VAL A 57 -11.03 2.61 -8.47
CA VAL A 57 -9.77 3.07 -9.10
C VAL A 57 -9.99 3.37 -10.58
N ILE A 58 -10.65 2.48 -11.33
CA ILE A 58 -10.99 2.68 -12.75
C ILE A 58 -11.85 3.93 -12.93
N LYS A 59 -12.86 4.13 -12.08
CA LYS A 59 -13.70 5.34 -12.10
C LYS A 59 -12.89 6.62 -11.92
N ARG A 60 -11.95 6.63 -10.96
CA ARG A 60 -11.05 7.77 -10.72
C ARG A 60 -10.07 8.01 -11.87
N LEU A 61 -9.57 6.94 -12.49
CA LEU A 61 -8.70 7.04 -13.66
C LEU A 61 -9.44 7.65 -14.85
N ARG A 62 -10.68 7.23 -15.12
CA ARG A 62 -11.54 7.84 -16.14
C ARG A 62 -11.76 9.32 -15.87
N PHE A 63 -12.12 9.68 -14.64
CA PHE A 63 -12.30 11.09 -14.25
C PHE A 63 -11.04 11.94 -14.47
N ARG A 64 -9.84 11.36 -14.29
CA ARG A 64 -8.54 12.02 -14.50
C ARG A 64 -8.06 11.99 -15.96
N GLY A 65 -8.86 11.50 -16.90
CA GLY A 65 -8.48 11.40 -18.31
C GLY A 65 -7.41 10.33 -18.60
N ARG A 66 -7.31 9.28 -17.76
CA ARG A 66 -6.36 8.18 -17.91
C ARG A 66 -7.05 6.80 -18.02
N PRO A 67 -8.03 6.58 -18.90
CA PRO A 67 -8.80 5.34 -18.95
C PRO A 67 -8.06 4.16 -19.58
N GLY A 68 -6.81 4.33 -20.02
CA GLY A 68 -6.07 3.31 -20.78
C GLY A 68 -5.92 1.98 -20.04
N GLU A 69 -6.05 0.87 -20.77
CA GLU A 69 -5.98 -0.49 -20.23
C GLU A 69 -4.67 -0.75 -19.48
N GLU A 70 -3.55 -0.21 -19.98
CA GLU A 70 -2.25 -0.28 -19.31
C GLU A 70 -2.27 0.34 -17.91
N ASN A 71 -2.98 1.46 -17.72
CA ASN A 71 -3.13 2.06 -16.39
C ASN A 71 -3.94 1.14 -15.48
N ILE A 72 -5.05 0.59 -15.99
CA ILE A 72 -5.92 -0.31 -15.20
C ILE A 72 -5.11 -1.52 -14.74
N LYS A 73 -4.40 -2.17 -15.67
CA LYS A 73 -3.53 -3.31 -15.39
C LYS A 73 -2.45 -2.96 -14.38
N TYR A 74 -1.76 -1.83 -14.56
CA TYR A 74 -0.76 -1.36 -13.61
C TYR A 74 -1.34 -1.21 -12.19
N PHE A 75 -2.50 -0.59 -12.04
CA PHE A 75 -3.12 -0.39 -10.72
C PHE A 75 -3.66 -1.69 -10.11
N GLN A 76 -4.09 -2.67 -10.93
CA GLN A 76 -4.40 -4.02 -10.47
C GLN A 76 -3.16 -4.70 -9.88
N THR A 77 -2.06 -4.74 -10.65
CA THR A 77 -0.80 -5.32 -10.21
C THR A 77 -0.26 -4.64 -8.94
N LEU A 78 -0.38 -3.30 -8.86
CA LEU A 78 -0.01 -2.53 -7.69
C LEU A 78 -0.82 -2.96 -6.45
N ALA A 79 -2.14 -3.07 -6.58
CA ALA A 79 -3.01 -3.45 -5.48
C ALA A 79 -2.70 -4.87 -4.96
N GLU A 80 -2.50 -5.83 -5.87
CA GLU A 80 -2.12 -7.21 -5.54
C GLU A 80 -0.80 -7.26 -4.77
N ILE A 81 0.23 -6.57 -5.27
CA ILE A 81 1.54 -6.54 -4.61
C ILE A 81 1.43 -5.93 -3.22
N TYR A 82 0.69 -4.83 -3.06
CA TYR A 82 0.53 -4.20 -1.74
C TYR A 82 -0.21 -5.12 -0.76
N GLN A 83 -1.28 -5.79 -1.18
CA GLN A 83 -2.01 -6.73 -0.33
C GLN A 83 -1.14 -7.92 0.08
N GLU A 84 -0.46 -8.56 -0.89
CA GLU A 84 0.39 -9.71 -0.63
C GLU A 84 1.55 -9.37 0.31
N ASN A 85 2.24 -8.25 0.05
CA ASN A 85 3.48 -7.94 0.74
C ASN A 85 3.26 -7.23 2.07
N ALA A 86 2.24 -6.38 2.20
CA ALA A 86 1.98 -5.71 3.47
C ALA A 86 1.66 -6.74 4.56
N ILE A 87 0.80 -7.73 4.28
CA ILE A 87 0.43 -8.76 5.26
C ILE A 87 1.64 -9.65 5.60
N LYS A 88 2.51 -9.97 4.64
CA LYS A 88 3.69 -10.81 4.86
C LYS A 88 4.78 -10.10 5.68
N ILE A 89 4.99 -8.81 5.42
CA ILE A 89 6.14 -8.07 5.96
C ILE A 89 5.83 -7.48 7.33
N TYR A 90 4.66 -6.84 7.51
CA TYR A 90 4.35 -6.13 8.73
C TYR A 90 3.63 -7.01 9.75
N LEU A 91 3.97 -6.84 11.03
CA LEU A 91 3.33 -7.56 12.12
C LEU A 91 1.95 -6.96 12.50
N ASN A 92 1.75 -5.68 12.20
CA ASN A 92 0.61 -4.90 12.65
C ASN A 92 -0.09 -4.23 11.46
N VAL A 93 -0.81 -5.02 10.65
CA VAL A 93 -1.62 -4.49 9.53
C VAL A 93 -3.09 -4.34 9.93
N LYS A 94 -3.65 -3.17 9.63
CA LYS A 94 -5.09 -2.90 9.67
C LYS A 94 -5.54 -2.61 8.25
N VAL A 95 -6.32 -3.53 7.68
CA VAL A 95 -6.88 -3.35 6.33
C VAL A 95 -8.20 -2.61 6.45
N ILE A 96 -8.35 -1.54 5.68
CA ILE A 96 -9.61 -0.81 5.54
C ILE A 96 -10.14 -1.13 4.16
N ILE A 97 -11.26 -1.85 4.10
CA ILE A 97 -11.99 -2.16 2.87
C ILE A 97 -13.27 -1.32 2.93
N LYS A 98 -13.20 -0.08 2.48
CA LYS A 98 -14.36 0.83 2.52
C LYS A 98 -14.34 1.78 1.32
N GLU A 99 -15.49 1.93 0.68
CA GLU A 99 -15.81 2.99 -0.28
C GLU A 99 -15.96 4.37 0.38
N ILE A 100 -15.68 4.48 1.67
CA ILE A 100 -16.13 5.63 2.44
C ILE A 100 -15.21 6.83 2.19
N LEU A 101 -15.80 7.86 1.57
CA LEU A 101 -15.41 9.25 1.76
C LEU A 101 -15.51 9.57 3.24
N ILE A 102 -14.43 9.37 3.99
CA ILE A 102 -14.36 9.83 5.37
C ILE A 102 -14.11 11.33 5.30
N PRO A 103 -15.02 12.17 5.85
CA PRO A 103 -14.78 13.60 5.95
C PRO A 103 -13.44 13.85 6.61
N LYS A 104 -12.70 14.86 6.15
CA LYS A 104 -11.33 15.14 6.63
C LYS A 104 -11.31 15.32 8.15
N GLU A 105 -12.40 15.85 8.70
CA GLU A 105 -12.67 16.11 10.11
C GLU A 105 -12.76 14.81 10.93
N GLU A 106 -13.23 13.72 10.32
CA GLU A 106 -13.44 12.42 10.95
C GLU A 106 -12.27 11.45 10.77
N ILE A 107 -11.38 11.69 9.80
CA ILE A 107 -10.20 10.84 9.54
C ILE A 107 -9.38 10.64 10.82
N LYS A 108 -9.16 11.70 11.60
CA LYS A 108 -8.38 11.61 12.83
C LYS A 108 -9.03 10.67 13.84
N CYS A 109 -10.32 10.84 14.12
CA CYS A 109 -11.08 9.97 15.03
C CYS A 109 -11.13 8.53 14.52
N PHE A 110 -11.31 8.34 13.22
CA PHE A 110 -11.32 7.02 12.60
C PHE A 110 -9.97 6.30 12.73
N ILE A 111 -8.86 6.98 12.42
CA ILE A 111 -7.50 6.46 12.60
C ILE A 111 -7.25 6.14 14.08
N THR A 112 -7.61 7.04 14.99
CA THR A 112 -7.48 6.82 16.44
C THR A 112 -8.26 5.59 16.91
N ASN A 113 -9.49 5.40 16.42
CA ASN A 113 -10.28 4.21 16.74
C ASN A 113 -9.64 2.92 16.20
N ILE A 114 -9.03 2.95 15.01
CA ILE A 114 -8.29 1.81 14.44
C ILE A 114 -7.05 1.49 15.27
N ILE A 115 -6.29 2.51 15.69
CA ILE A 115 -5.11 2.35 16.56
C ILE A 115 -5.53 1.75 17.90
N ASN A 116 -6.60 2.27 18.50
CA ASN A 116 -7.05 1.90 19.84
C ASN A 116 -7.87 0.60 19.90
N LYS A 117 -8.26 0.01 18.76
CA LYS A 117 -8.87 -1.32 18.72
C LYS A 117 -7.86 -2.37 19.23
N LYS A 118 -7.94 -2.67 20.54
CA LYS A 118 -7.24 -3.78 21.19
C LYS A 118 -7.51 -5.06 20.39
N LYS A 119 -6.46 -5.86 20.14
CA LYS A 119 -6.65 -7.26 19.74
C LYS A 119 -7.40 -7.94 20.89
N ILE A 120 -8.69 -8.24 20.68
CA ILE A 120 -9.41 -9.17 21.53
C ILE A 120 -8.83 -10.53 21.17
N TYR A 121 -7.96 -11.07 22.01
CA TYR A 121 -7.64 -12.48 21.98
C TYR A 121 -8.78 -13.18 22.74
N SER A 122 -9.60 -13.95 22.03
CA SER A 122 -10.44 -15.00 22.61
C SER A 122 -9.61 -16.24 22.83
#